data_AF-A0A8S3HAD8-F1
#
_entry.id   AF-A0A8S3HAD8-F1
#
_cell.length_a   1.000
_cell.length_b   1.000
_cell.length_c   1.000
_cell.angle_alpha   90.00
_cell.angle_beta   90.00
_cell.angle_gamma   90.00
#
_symmetry.space_group_name_H-M   'P 1'
#
loop_
_entity.id
_entity.type
_entity.pdbx_description
1 polymer ?
#
loop_
_entity_poly.entity_id
_entity_poly.type
_entity_poly.pdbx_seq_one_letter_code
_entity_poly.pdbx_strand_id
1 'polypeptide(L)'
;SIQYFIINGQFPFSGLNNLLSCLPQLRHISIEAFVNSNDTVKTDDLSYCIQLPYLKYVSSKLNSIDFNKFEDIIKKYFNYVEILRLTTNSDETYLNAKRWQQLIVSHIPYLRIFDMKYQCSIGNKHDIIKQF
;
A
#
# COMPACT_ATOMS: atom_id res chain seq x y z
N SER A 1 -17.20 15.03 7.72
CA SER A 1 -15.89 14.35 7.76
C SER A 1 -15.80 13.36 6.61
N ILE A 2 -14.65 13.27 5.93
CA ILE A 2 -14.46 12.40 4.75
C ILE A 2 -14.20 10.96 5.21
N GLN A 3 -15.00 10.02 4.71
CA GLN A 3 -14.89 8.59 5.03
C GLN A 3 -14.40 7.74 3.85
N TYR A 4 -14.58 8.23 2.63
CA TYR A 4 -14.21 7.57 1.39
C TYR A 4 -13.34 8.53 0.59
N PHE A 5 -12.15 8.08 0.23
CA PHE A 5 -11.22 8.87 -0.55
C PHE A 5 -10.74 8.04 -1.74
N ILE A 6 -11.04 8.53 -2.94
CA ILE A 6 -10.76 7.83 -4.20
C ILE A 6 -9.99 8.78 -5.11
N ILE A 7 -8.81 8.36 -5.56
CA ILE A 7 -8.02 9.05 -6.58
C ILE A 7 -7.98 8.17 -7.81
N ASN A 8 -8.60 8.64 -8.90
CA ASN A 8 -8.53 8.02 -10.23
C ASN A 8 -7.37 8.64 -11.02
N GLY A 9 -6.15 8.44 -10.52
CA GLY A 9 -4.94 8.97 -11.13
C GLY A 9 -3.69 8.62 -10.32
N GLN A 10 -2.58 9.21 -10.74
CA GLN A 10 -1.30 9.05 -10.05
C GLN A 10 -1.27 9.89 -8.78
N PHE A 11 -0.73 9.33 -7.71
CA PHE A 11 -0.53 10.02 -6.45
C PHE A 11 0.90 9.80 -5.93
N PRO A 12 1.65 10.85 -5.56
CA PRO A 12 2.97 10.72 -4.97
C PRO A 12 2.92 9.91 -3.67
N PHE A 13 3.69 8.82 -3.59
CA PHE A 13 3.71 7.98 -2.38
C PHE A 13 4.17 8.76 -1.14
N SER A 14 5.06 9.74 -1.32
CA SER A 14 5.54 10.65 -0.26
C SER A 14 4.41 11.47 0.39
N GLY A 15 3.34 11.77 -0.35
CA GLY A 15 2.18 12.54 0.16
C GLY A 15 1.22 11.72 1.02
N LEU A 16 1.37 10.39 1.09
CA LEU A 16 0.39 9.52 1.72
C LEU A 16 0.27 9.79 3.23
N ASN A 17 1.39 10.03 3.92
CA ASN A 17 1.38 10.36 5.34
C ASN A 17 0.53 11.61 5.62
N ASN A 18 0.76 12.69 4.87
CA ASN A 18 0.03 13.96 5.03
C ASN A 18 -1.46 13.80 4.70
N LEU A 19 -1.78 13.00 3.68
CA LEU A 19 -3.17 12.71 3.35
C LEU A 19 -3.88 12.00 4.50
N LEU A 20 -3.25 10.94 5.03
CA LEU A 20 -3.83 10.13 6.09
C LEU A 20 -3.94 10.89 7.42
N SER A 21 -3.01 11.81 7.71
CA SER A 21 -3.05 12.63 8.92
C SER A 21 -4.21 13.62 8.95
N CYS A 22 -4.61 14.14 7.79
CA CYS A 22 -5.75 15.05 7.66
C CYS A 22 -7.11 14.34 7.65
N LEU A 23 -7.15 13.01 7.55
CA LEU A 23 -8.37 12.22 7.37
C LEU A 23 -8.56 11.15 8.46
N PRO A 24 -8.69 11.52 9.75
CA PRO A 24 -8.74 10.57 10.87
C PRO A 24 -9.99 9.66 10.88
N GLN A 25 -11.04 10.01 10.14
CA GLN A 25 -12.29 9.25 10.03
C GLN A 25 -12.38 8.43 8.73
N LEU A 26 -11.26 8.34 7.99
CA LEU A 26 -11.22 7.62 6.72
C LEU A 26 -11.49 6.14 6.96
N ARG A 27 -12.44 5.59 6.19
CA ARG A 27 -12.80 4.17 6.18
C ARG A 27 -12.27 3.43 4.96
N HIS A 28 -12.18 4.16 3.85
CA HIS A 28 -11.87 3.60 2.56
C HIS A 28 -10.92 4.52 1.81
N ILE A 29 -9.79 3.98 1.39
CA ILE A 29 -8.88 4.63 0.46
C ILE A 29 -8.66 3.76 -0.77
N SER A 30 -8.84 4.35 -1.94
CA SER A 30 -8.53 3.71 -3.22
C SER A 30 -7.76 4.70 -4.09
N ILE A 31 -6.51 4.39 -4.40
CA ILE A 31 -5.64 5.24 -5.22
C ILE A 31 -5.26 4.44 -6.45
N GLU A 32 -5.58 4.94 -7.64
CA GLU A 32 -5.37 4.19 -8.88
C GLU A 32 -3.91 3.78 -9.02
N ALA A 33 -2.97 4.70 -8.83
CA ALA A 33 -1.55 4.39 -8.84
C ALA A 33 -0.75 5.29 -7.91
N PHE A 34 -0.04 4.69 -6.96
CA PHE A 34 1.08 5.35 -6.32
C PHE A 34 2.27 5.41 -7.25
N VAL A 35 2.93 6.57 -7.27
CA VAL A 35 4.20 6.77 -7.98
C VAL A 35 5.28 7.21 -6.99
N ASN A 36 6.49 6.72 -7.22
CA ASN A 36 7.65 7.18 -6.45
C ASN A 36 7.95 8.62 -6.89
N SER A 37 7.79 9.60 -6.01
CA SER A 37 8.25 10.96 -6.27
C SER A 37 9.75 11.06 -6.01
N ASN A 38 10.48 11.78 -6.87
CA ASN A 38 11.88 12.15 -6.62
C ASN A 38 12.03 13.17 -5.48
N ASP A 39 10.92 13.68 -4.96
CA ASP A 39 10.93 14.64 -3.88
C ASP A 39 11.49 13.99 -2.62
N THR A 40 12.63 14.51 -2.19
CA THR A 40 13.17 14.34 -0.83
C THR A 40 12.28 15.12 0.14
N VAL A 41 10.99 14.78 0.19
CA VAL A 41 10.18 15.17 1.34
C VAL A 41 10.79 14.37 2.48
N LYS A 42 11.64 15.04 3.25
CA LYS A 42 11.94 14.59 4.62
C LYS A 42 10.57 14.32 5.20
N THR A 43 10.28 13.06 5.49
CA THR A 43 9.14 12.71 6.32
C THR A 43 9.45 13.37 7.64
N ASP A 44 9.05 14.63 7.80
CA ASP A 44 9.12 15.29 9.07
C ASP A 44 8.44 14.35 10.04
N ASP A 45 9.16 14.16 11.13
CA ASP A 45 8.89 13.29 12.24
C ASP A 45 7.59 13.74 12.91
N LEU A 46 6.47 13.55 12.21
CA LEU A 46 5.14 13.49 12.80
C LEU A 46 5.10 12.17 13.55
N SER A 47 5.83 12.21 14.67
CA SER A 47 5.94 11.32 15.81
C SER A 47 4.60 11.17 16.55
N TYR A 48 3.56 11.84 16.07
CA TYR A 48 2.20 11.51 16.42
C TYR A 48 1.79 10.24 15.68
N CYS A 49 1.75 9.12 16.41
CA CYS A 49 1.07 7.89 16.01
C CYS A 49 -0.41 8.20 15.75
N ILE A 50 -0.72 8.69 14.55
CA ILE A 50 -2.10 8.89 14.11
C ILE A 50 -2.68 7.52 13.87
N GLN A 51 -3.53 7.09 14.78
CA GLN A 51 -4.30 5.88 14.61
C GLN A 51 -5.47 6.17 13.67
N LEU A 52 -5.69 5.26 12.72
CA LEU A 52 -6.84 5.27 11.82
C LEU A 52 -7.76 4.09 12.15
N PRO A 53 -8.46 4.10 13.31
CA PRO A 53 -9.27 2.96 13.76
C PRO A 53 -10.42 2.62 12.81
N TYR A 54 -10.81 3.59 11.98
CA TYR A 54 -11.89 3.45 11.02
C TYR A 54 -11.41 2.95 9.66
N LEU A 55 -10.11 3.00 9.33
CA LEU A 55 -9.60 2.62 8.02
C LEU A 55 -9.69 1.11 7.83
N LYS A 56 -10.66 0.66 7.03
CA LYS A 56 -10.97 -0.76 6.80
C LYS A 56 -10.57 -1.25 5.43
N TYR A 57 -10.56 -0.38 4.44
CA TYR A 57 -10.29 -0.75 3.05
C TYR A 57 -9.17 0.09 2.45
N VAL A 58 -8.17 -0.59 1.91
CA VAL A 58 -7.06 0.00 1.15
C VAL A 58 -6.95 -0.70 -0.19
N SER A 59 -6.93 0.06 -1.28
CA SER A 59 -6.65 -0.45 -2.62
C SER A 59 -5.70 0.45 -3.39
N SER A 60 -4.66 -0.10 -4.00
CA SER A 60 -3.82 0.67 -4.91
C SER A 60 -2.92 -0.13 -5.84
N LYS A 61 -2.52 0.47 -6.98
CA LYS A 61 -1.34 0.03 -7.74
C LYS A 61 -0.09 0.71 -7.20
N LEU A 62 0.94 -0.06 -6.89
CA LEU A 62 2.21 0.35 -6.33
C LEU A 62 3.27 0.36 -7.44
N ASN A 63 3.24 1.40 -8.28
CA ASN A 63 4.16 1.49 -9.42
C ASN A 63 5.53 1.96 -8.93
N SER A 64 6.54 1.09 -9.04
CA SER A 64 7.92 1.41 -8.63
C SER A 64 8.05 1.80 -7.15
N ILE A 65 7.18 1.27 -6.29
CA ILE A 65 7.25 1.47 -4.84
C ILE A 65 7.95 0.25 -4.22
N ASP A 66 9.15 0.48 -3.68
CA ASP A 66 9.90 -0.52 -2.92
C ASP A 66 9.10 -1.04 -1.72
N PHE A 67 9.20 -2.35 -1.45
CA PHE A 67 8.46 -3.00 -0.38
C PHE A 67 8.82 -2.44 0.99
N ASN A 68 10.07 -2.07 1.26
CA ASN A 68 10.44 -1.52 2.58
C ASN A 68 9.67 -0.23 2.84
N LYS A 69 9.58 0.67 1.84
CA LYS A 69 8.79 1.91 1.95
C LYS A 69 7.31 1.63 2.20
N PHE A 70 6.76 0.62 1.52
CA PHE A 70 5.37 0.24 1.70
C PHE A 70 5.10 -0.44 3.06
N GLU A 71 6.04 -1.26 3.52
CA GLU A 71 6.01 -1.91 4.82
C GLU A 71 5.96 -0.88 5.95
N ASP A 72 6.72 0.22 5.85
CA ASP A 72 6.69 1.30 6.84
C ASP A 72 5.31 1.97 6.94
N ILE A 73 4.62 2.15 5.80
CA ILE A 73 3.24 2.65 5.79
C ILE A 73 2.27 1.67 6.45
N ILE A 74 2.40 0.37 6.16
CA ILE A 74 1.58 -0.67 6.80
C ILE A 74 1.72 -0.59 8.31
N LYS A 75 2.96 -0.61 8.80
CA LYS A 75 3.28 -0.62 10.23
C LYS A 75 2.69 0.60 10.94
N LYS A 76 2.64 1.75 10.26
CA LYS A 76 2.16 3.01 10.83
C LYS A 76 0.64 3.17 10.82
N TYR A 77 -0.03 2.77 9.73
CA TYR A 77 -1.44 3.16 9.52
C TYR A 77 -2.42 2.01 9.42
N PHE A 78 -1.98 0.80 9.07
CA PHE A 78 -2.90 -0.24 8.59
C PHE A 78 -3.33 -1.23 9.67
N ASN A 79 -3.06 -0.95 10.95
CA ASN A 79 -3.41 -1.85 12.05
C ASN A 79 -4.88 -2.34 11.99
N TYR A 80 -5.83 -1.48 11.62
CA TYR A 80 -7.25 -1.81 11.60
C TYR A 80 -7.82 -2.20 10.22
N VAL A 81 -6.96 -2.32 9.21
CA VAL A 81 -7.36 -2.65 7.84
C VAL A 81 -7.87 -4.08 7.77
N GLU A 82 -9.03 -4.25 7.14
CA GLU A 82 -9.68 -5.55 6.94
C GLU A 82 -9.53 -6.04 5.50
N ILE A 83 -9.40 -5.12 4.55
CA ILE A 83 -9.29 -5.41 3.12
C ILE A 83 -8.10 -4.65 2.54
N LEU A 84 -7.11 -5.39 2.06
CA LEU A 84 -5.94 -4.86 1.38
C LEU A 84 -5.86 -5.44 -0.03
N ARG A 85 -5.98 -4.56 -1.04
CA ARG A 85 -5.89 -4.91 -2.45
C ARG A 85 -4.74 -4.19 -3.12
N LEU A 86 -3.77 -4.93 -3.65
CA LEU A 86 -2.57 -4.37 -4.22
C LEU A 86 -2.33 -4.88 -5.63
N THR A 87 -1.75 -4.03 -6.46
CA THR A 87 -1.12 -4.44 -7.71
C THR A 87 0.28 -3.85 -7.74
N THR A 88 1.30 -4.61 -8.13
CA THR A 88 2.70 -4.14 -8.21
C THR A 88 3.38 -4.78 -9.42
N ASN A 89 4.42 -4.17 -9.96
CA ASN A 89 5.08 -4.62 -11.20
C ASN A 89 6.61 -4.55 -11.20
N SER A 90 7.24 -4.12 -10.10
CA SER A 90 8.63 -3.65 -10.13
C SER A 90 9.56 -4.30 -9.13
N ASP A 91 9.04 -4.79 -8.00
CA ASP A 91 9.86 -5.24 -6.88
C ASP A 91 9.50 -6.68 -6.52
N GLU A 92 10.39 -7.63 -6.82
CA GLU A 92 10.18 -9.06 -6.54
C GLU A 92 10.07 -9.37 -5.05
N THR A 93 10.50 -8.47 -4.14
CA THR A 93 10.36 -8.70 -2.70
C THR A 93 8.90 -8.77 -2.25
N TYR A 94 7.98 -8.23 -3.06
CA TYR A 94 6.53 -8.41 -2.91
C TYR A 94 6.08 -9.87 -3.07
N LEU A 95 6.86 -10.73 -3.74
CA LEU A 95 6.60 -12.16 -3.87
C LEU A 95 7.08 -12.98 -2.65
N ASN A 96 7.70 -12.34 -1.66
CA ASN A 96 8.16 -13.02 -0.45
C ASN A 96 7.01 -13.32 0.52
N ALA A 97 6.43 -14.52 0.40
CA ALA A 97 5.32 -14.98 1.24
C ALA A 97 5.63 -14.94 2.74
N LYS A 98 6.86 -15.28 3.15
CA LYS A 98 7.25 -15.27 4.57
C LYS A 98 7.24 -13.86 5.15
N ARG A 99 7.70 -12.88 4.37
CA ARG A 99 7.70 -11.47 4.76
C ARG A 99 6.28 -10.94 4.93
N TRP A 100 5.39 -11.27 3.99
CA TRP A 100 3.96 -10.96 4.11
C TRP A 100 3.32 -11.61 5.33
N GLN A 101 3.55 -12.90 5.56
CA GLN A 101 3.03 -13.60 6.73
C GLN A 101 3.44 -12.90 8.03
N GLN A 102 4.73 -12.58 8.17
CA GLN A 102 5.23 -11.86 9.34
C GLN A 102 4.56 -10.50 9.50
N LEU A 103 4.46 -9.72 8.41
CA LEU A 103 3.88 -8.39 8.43
C LEU A 103 2.38 -8.41 8.80
N ILE A 104 1.60 -9.33 8.22
CA ILE A 104 0.17 -9.47 8.48
C ILE A 104 -0.06 -9.83 9.95
N VAL A 105 0.63 -10.86 10.45
CA VAL A 105 0.45 -11.34 11.84
C VAL A 105 0.84 -10.26 12.85
N SER A 106 1.85 -9.45 12.56
CA SER A 106 2.38 -8.46 13.51
C SER A 106 1.73 -7.08 13.42
N HIS A 107 1.28 -6.63 12.25
CA HIS A 107 0.87 -5.23 12.04
C HIS A 107 -0.49 -5.05 11.34
N ILE A 108 -1.12 -6.09 10.83
CA ILE A 108 -2.47 -6.01 10.24
C ILE A 108 -3.35 -7.18 10.75
N PRO A 109 -3.53 -7.31 12.08
CA PRO A 109 -4.17 -8.50 12.66
C PRO A 109 -5.65 -8.66 12.29
N TYR A 110 -6.30 -7.59 11.83
CA TYR A 110 -7.72 -7.62 11.42
C TYR A 110 -7.89 -7.91 9.91
N LEU A 111 -6.83 -8.22 9.17
CA LEU A 111 -6.92 -8.48 7.74
C LEU A 111 -7.76 -9.74 7.46
N ARG A 112 -8.80 -9.57 6.64
CA ARG A 112 -9.73 -10.64 6.24
C ARG A 112 -9.60 -10.97 4.76
N ILE A 113 -9.30 -9.96 3.95
CA ILE A 113 -9.13 -10.09 2.50
C ILE A 113 -7.80 -9.48 2.13
N PHE A 114 -6.91 -10.33 1.64
CA PHE A 114 -5.66 -9.93 0.99
C PHE A 114 -5.72 -10.36 -0.47
N ASP A 115 -5.73 -9.40 -1.38
CA ASP A 115 -5.69 -9.64 -2.83
C ASP A 115 -4.49 -8.91 -3.40
N MET A 116 -3.60 -9.65 -4.05
CA MET A 116 -2.35 -9.13 -4.55
C MET A 116 -2.12 -9.61 -5.97
N LYS A 117 -1.87 -8.65 -6.87
CA LYS A 117 -1.56 -8.91 -8.27
C LYS A 117 -0.15 -8.46 -8.58
N TYR A 118 0.71 -9.40 -8.94
CA TYR A 118 2.03 -9.08 -9.47
C TYR A 118 1.98 -9.06 -10.99
N GLN A 119 2.16 -7.88 -11.58
CA GLN A 119 2.21 -7.70 -13.03
C GLN A 119 3.66 -7.79 -13.49
N CYS A 120 4.09 -8.99 -13.89
CA CYS A 120 5.34 -9.13 -14.60
C CYS A 120 5.16 -8.51 -16.00
N SER A 121 5.94 -7.48 -16.31
CA SER A 121 6.06 -7.03 -17.70
C SER A 121 6.88 -8.09 -18.43
N ILE A 122 6.20 -9.11 -18.97
CA ILE A 122 6.82 -10.02 -19.92
C ILE A 122 7.14 -9.14 -21.12
N GLY A 123 8.38 -8.67 -21.19
CA GLY A 123 8.87 -7.94 -22.35
C GLY A 123 8.56 -8.80 -23.56
N ASN A 124 7.92 -8.20 -24.57
CA ASN A 124 7.54 -8.86 -25.82
C ASN A 124 8.60 -9.88 -26.25
N LYS A 125 8.32 -11.15 -25.98
CA LYS A 125 8.86 -12.32 -26.64
C LYS A 125 8.01 -13.49 -26.17
N HIS A 126 7.53 -14.21 -27.18
CA HIS A 126 7.02 -15.56 -27.09
C HIS A 126 7.64 -16.34 -25.92
N ASP A 127 6.80 -17.13 -25.26
CA ASP A 127 7.14 -18.29 -24.43
C ASP A 127 7.40 -17.98 -22.92
N ILE A 128 6.37 -18.23 -22.08
CA ILE A 128 6.25 -19.46 -21.27
C ILE A 128 5.19 -19.29 -20.16
N ILE A 129 4.27 -20.25 -20.16
CA ILE A 129 3.31 -20.59 -19.11
C ILE A 129 4.06 -21.18 -17.90
N LYS A 130 3.74 -20.72 -16.66
CA LYS A 130 3.52 -21.51 -15.41
C LYS A 130 3.62 -20.58 -14.18
N GLN A 131 2.54 -20.48 -13.38
CA GLN A 131 2.35 -21.10 -12.04
C GLN A 131 3.44 -20.67 -11.04
N PHE A 132 3.17 -20.00 -9.91
CA PHE A 132 2.10 -20.14 -8.91
C PHE A 132 1.58 -18.79 -8.42
#